data_AF-A0A1H3HNC8-F1
#
_entry.id   AF-A0A1H3HNC8-F1
#
_cell.length_a   1.000
_cell.length_b   1.000
_cell.length_c   1.000
_cell.angle_alpha   90.00
_cell.angle_beta   90.00
_cell.angle_gamma   90.00
#
_symmetry.space_group_name_H-M   'P 1'
#
loop_
_entity.id
_entity.type
_entity.pdbx_description
1 polymer ?
#
loop_
_entity_poly.entity_id
_entity_poly.type
_entity_poly.pdbx_seq_one_letter_code
_entity_poly.pdbx_strand_id
1 'polypeptide(L)'
;MNRLTKRDARIADLFLEDLLTIENNDFLYKNSVYWFFNKNSVSNKKAEIICEKLNVYGAINLKNKEGEYRLNTNFVKDDIITFLKEGGLTDIWLRNNKLNNESITSTWKLWSFWPVFIFGLFGGVYSVRSLFKEIKVNKDTQEKQQDKLENKEITEKAYNTVLENKIDSLKSK
;
A
#
# COMPACT_ATOMS: atom_id res chain seq x y z
N MET A 1 -10.52 9.05 23.38
CA MET A 1 -9.61 8.20 22.58
C MET A 1 -8.42 7.81 23.46
N ASN A 2 -8.48 6.65 24.14
CA ASN A 2 -7.43 6.22 25.08
C ASN A 2 -6.35 5.43 24.33
N ARG A 3 -5.53 6.09 23.53
CA ARG A 3 -4.42 5.45 22.82
C ARG A 3 -3.14 5.62 23.64
N LEU A 4 -2.39 4.52 23.80
CA LEU A 4 -1.06 4.58 24.39
C LEU A 4 -0.10 5.31 23.46
N THR A 5 0.76 6.13 24.04
CA THR A 5 1.86 6.82 23.36
C THR A 5 3.15 6.00 23.48
N LYS A 6 4.17 6.36 22.68
CA LYS A 6 5.51 5.77 22.81
C LYS A 6 6.08 5.92 24.22
N ARG A 7 5.82 7.08 24.85
CA ARG A 7 6.25 7.36 26.23
C ARG A 7 5.60 6.41 27.21
N ASP A 8 4.29 6.18 27.08
CA ASP A 8 3.56 5.26 27.95
C ASP A 8 4.13 3.82 27.84
N ALA A 9 4.47 3.39 26.62
CA ALA A 9 5.09 2.08 26.38
C ALA A 9 6.48 1.97 27.02
N ARG A 10 7.32 3.01 26.88
CA ARG A 10 8.64 3.05 27.53
C ARG A 10 8.56 3.01 29.05
N ILE A 11 7.58 3.70 29.64
CA ILE A 11 7.38 3.69 31.09
C ILE A 11 6.94 2.29 31.56
N ALA A 12 6.19 1.54 30.74
CA ALA A 12 5.87 0.15 31.03
C ALA A 12 7.12 -0.75 31.01
N ASP A 13 8.04 -0.55 30.07
CA ASP A 13 9.29 -1.31 30.02
C ASP A 13 10.18 -0.99 31.23
N LEU A 14 10.28 0.29 31.61
CA LEU A 14 10.99 0.70 32.84
C LEU A 14 10.37 0.10 34.11
N PHE A 15 9.05 -0.02 34.16
CA PHE A 15 8.36 -0.68 35.25
C PHE A 15 8.75 -2.16 35.34
N LEU A 16 8.81 -2.87 34.20
CA LEU A 16 9.24 -4.26 34.17
C LEU A 16 10.71 -4.42 34.59
N GLU A 17 11.59 -3.51 34.17
CA GLU A 17 12.97 -3.47 34.64
C GLU A 17 13.05 -3.29 36.16
N ASP A 18 12.26 -2.37 36.74
CA ASP A 18 12.19 -2.15 38.19
C ASP A 18 11.73 -3.42 38.92
N LEU A 19 10.74 -4.14 38.37
CA LEU A 19 10.29 -5.43 38.91
C LEU A 19 11.37 -6.51 38.92
N LEU A 20 12.30 -6.50 37.96
CA LEU A 20 13.40 -7.47 37.95
C LEU A 20 14.38 -7.27 39.11
N THR A 21 14.47 -6.04 39.65
CA THR A 21 15.36 -5.70 40.76
C THR A 21 14.84 -6.15 42.13
N ILE A 22 13.54 -6.44 42.23
CA ILE A 22 12.91 -6.90 43.47
C ILE A 22 13.36 -8.34 43.75
N GLU A 23 14.01 -8.58 44.89
CA GLU A 23 14.43 -9.92 45.31
C GLU A 23 13.21 -10.82 45.61
N ASN A 24 13.30 -12.10 45.23
CA ASN A 24 12.14 -12.97 45.01
C ASN A 24 11.22 -13.10 46.24
N ASN A 25 9.93 -12.77 46.04
CA ASN A 25 8.70 -13.14 46.77
C ASN A 25 7.80 -11.95 47.17
N ASP A 26 8.16 -10.71 46.83
CA ASP A 26 7.29 -9.59 47.15
C ASP A 26 6.01 -9.59 46.30
N PHE A 27 4.89 -9.44 46.98
CA PHE A 27 3.60 -9.23 46.35
C PHE A 27 3.57 -7.84 45.72
N LEU A 28 3.24 -7.77 44.44
CA LEU A 28 3.01 -6.49 43.79
C LEU A 28 1.56 -6.05 44.00
N TYR A 29 1.38 -4.96 44.73
CA TYR A 29 0.08 -4.35 44.97
C TYR A 29 -0.29 -3.40 43.82
N LYS A 30 -1.54 -3.45 43.34
CA LYS A 30 -2.04 -2.53 42.30
C LYS A 30 -1.84 -1.06 42.63
N ASN A 31 -1.92 -0.68 43.91
CA ASN A 31 -1.65 0.70 44.34
C ASN A 31 -0.19 1.09 44.08
N SER A 32 0.77 0.18 44.27
CA SER A 32 2.18 0.41 43.95
C SER A 32 2.39 0.55 42.44
N VAL A 33 1.69 -0.26 41.65
CA VAL A 33 1.71 -0.15 40.18
C VAL A 33 1.17 1.20 39.72
N TYR A 34 0.01 1.61 40.22
CA TYR A 34 -0.58 2.91 39.90
C TYR A 34 0.25 4.07 40.40
N TRP A 35 0.85 3.95 41.58
CA TRP A 35 1.78 4.94 42.08
C TRP A 35 2.98 5.12 41.15
N PHE A 36 3.58 4.02 40.69
CA PHE A 36 4.69 4.05 39.74
C PHE A 36 4.31 4.79 38.45
N PHE A 37 3.17 4.42 37.85
CA PHE A 37 2.71 5.04 36.61
C PHE A 37 2.35 6.51 36.79
N ASN A 38 1.64 6.87 37.87
CA ASN A 38 1.26 8.24 38.17
C ASN A 38 2.49 9.13 38.42
N LYS A 39 3.50 8.63 39.16
CA LYS A 39 4.79 9.33 39.36
C LYS A 39 5.47 9.66 38.03
N ASN A 40 5.27 8.83 37.02
CA ASN A 40 5.80 9.01 35.66
C ASN A 40 4.83 9.75 34.70
N SER A 41 3.78 10.39 35.25
CA SER A 41 2.74 11.14 34.51
C SER A 41 1.85 10.28 33.60
N VAL A 42 1.68 9.00 33.90
CA VAL A 42 0.73 8.10 33.24
C VAL A 42 -0.53 8.02 34.10
N SER A 43 -1.69 8.38 33.54
CA SER A 43 -2.95 8.36 34.29
C SER A 43 -3.39 6.93 34.65
N ASN A 44 -4.15 6.78 35.73
CA ASN A 44 -4.72 5.47 36.14
C ASN A 44 -5.41 4.72 35.00
N LYS A 45 -6.19 5.41 34.15
CA LYS A 45 -6.84 4.80 32.98
C LYS A 45 -5.83 4.20 31.99
N LYS A 46 -4.69 4.85 31.78
CA LYS A 46 -3.62 4.33 30.92
C LYS A 46 -2.84 3.22 31.60
N ALA A 47 -2.59 3.35 32.91
CA ALA A 47 -1.94 2.31 33.71
C ALA A 47 -2.72 0.99 33.65
N GLU A 48 -4.05 1.04 33.72
CA GLU A 48 -4.92 -0.13 33.57
C GLU A 48 -4.77 -0.79 32.20
N ILE A 49 -4.80 0.00 31.12
CA ILE A 49 -4.57 -0.50 29.75
C ILE A 49 -3.18 -1.13 29.59
N ILE A 50 -2.15 -0.55 30.21
CA ILE A 50 -0.79 -1.10 30.21
C ILE A 50 -0.78 -2.46 30.91
N CYS A 51 -1.39 -2.54 32.09
CA CYS A 51 -1.48 -3.78 32.86
C CYS A 51 -2.20 -4.89 32.07
N GLU A 52 -3.33 -4.59 31.43
CA GLU A 52 -4.04 -5.54 30.56
C GLU A 52 -3.15 -6.03 29.42
N LYS A 53 -2.43 -5.13 28.75
CA LYS A 53 -1.51 -5.50 27.66
C LYS A 53 -0.38 -6.38 28.14
N LEU A 54 0.29 -6.02 29.24
CA LEU A 54 1.38 -6.82 29.81
C LEU A 54 0.88 -8.21 30.23
N ASN A 55 -0.36 -8.30 30.70
CA ASN A 55 -0.99 -9.58 31.02
C ASN A 55 -1.26 -10.45 29.79
N VAL A 56 -1.69 -9.85 28.67
CA VAL A 56 -1.84 -10.57 27.39
C VAL A 56 -0.50 -11.11 26.89
N TYR A 57 0.60 -10.39 27.10
CA TYR A 57 1.94 -10.83 26.72
C TYR A 57 2.60 -11.76 27.75
N GLY A 58 1.91 -12.12 28.83
CA GLY A 58 2.45 -13.00 29.87
C GLY A 58 3.52 -12.36 30.75
N ALA A 59 3.87 -11.08 30.54
CA ALA A 59 4.89 -10.38 31.33
C ALA A 59 4.46 -10.16 32.79
N ILE A 60 3.15 -10.05 33.03
CA ILE A 60 2.56 -10.02 34.38
C ILE A 60 1.35 -10.95 34.43
N ASN A 61 1.05 -11.53 35.59
CA ASN A 61 -0.13 -12.37 35.78
C ASN A 61 -1.07 -11.77 36.82
N LEU A 62 -2.10 -11.07 36.37
CA LEU A 62 -3.14 -10.51 37.23
C LEU A 62 -4.20 -11.58 37.52
N LYS A 63 -4.11 -12.27 38.67
CA LYS A 63 -5.22 -13.11 39.14
C LYS A 63 -6.27 -12.23 39.82
N ASN A 64 -7.53 -12.44 39.45
CA ASN A 64 -8.64 -11.68 39.99
C ASN A 64 -9.70 -12.64 40.55
N LYS A 65 -9.73 -12.79 41.88
CA LYS A 65 -10.90 -13.21 42.66
C LYS A 65 -10.78 -12.49 44.02
N GLU A 66 -11.77 -11.65 44.36
CA GLU A 66 -11.92 -10.94 45.66
C GLU A 66 -11.34 -9.53 45.84
N GLY A 67 -11.25 -8.69 44.79
CA GLY A 67 -11.14 -7.23 44.94
C GLY A 67 -9.81 -6.70 45.49
N GLU A 68 -8.99 -7.57 46.08
CA GLU A 68 -7.57 -7.35 46.27
C GLU A 68 -6.85 -7.77 44.99
N TYR A 69 -6.38 -6.78 44.24
CA TYR A 69 -5.50 -6.97 43.10
C TYR A 69 -4.11 -7.37 43.60
N ARG A 70 -4.00 -8.57 44.17
CA ARG A 70 -2.73 -9.25 44.43
C ARG A 70 -2.27 -9.81 43.10
N LEU A 71 -1.17 -9.29 42.55
CA LEU A 71 -0.49 -9.99 41.48
C LEU A 71 0.01 -11.32 42.06
N ASN A 72 -0.48 -12.43 41.50
CA ASN A 72 -0.11 -13.76 41.98
C ASN A 72 1.37 -13.95 41.69
N THR A 73 2.14 -14.28 42.72
CA THR A 73 3.62 -14.19 42.83
C THR A 73 4.41 -15.21 42.01
N ASN A 74 3.91 -15.55 40.82
CA ASN A 74 4.76 -16.09 39.76
C ASN A 74 4.88 -15.03 38.67
N PHE A 75 5.44 -13.86 39.01
CA PHE A 75 6.13 -13.08 37.99
C PHE A 75 7.31 -13.95 37.57
N VAL A 76 7.16 -14.62 36.42
CA VAL A 76 8.24 -15.42 35.87
C VAL A 76 9.24 -14.38 35.37
N LYS A 77 10.27 -14.10 36.18
CA LYS A 77 11.33 -13.15 35.81
C LYS A 77 11.90 -13.49 34.45
N ASP A 78 11.99 -14.77 34.11
CA ASP A 78 12.42 -15.25 32.81
C ASP A 78 11.49 -14.78 31.67
N ASP A 79 10.17 -14.74 31.88
CA ASP A 79 9.21 -14.23 30.89
C ASP A 79 9.35 -12.72 30.72
N ILE A 80 9.55 -11.97 31.81
CA ILE A 80 9.83 -10.53 31.75
C ILE A 80 11.15 -10.27 31.01
N ILE A 81 12.21 -11.00 31.34
CA ILE A 81 13.51 -10.90 30.70
C ILE A 81 13.39 -11.22 29.21
N THR A 82 12.66 -12.28 28.85
CA THR A 82 12.43 -12.68 27.46
C THR A 82 11.67 -11.59 26.72
N PHE A 83 10.58 -11.09 27.30
CA PHE A 83 9.78 -10.01 26.72
C PHE A 83 10.59 -8.73 26.49
N LEU A 84 11.42 -8.31 27.45
CA LEU A 84 12.28 -7.14 27.31
C LEU A 84 13.38 -7.36 26.27
N LYS A 85 13.97 -8.56 26.19
CA LYS A 85 14.94 -8.93 25.14
C LYS A 85 14.32 -8.91 23.75
N GLU A 86 13.04 -9.23 23.64
CA GLU A 86 12.26 -9.14 22.39
C GLU A 86 11.82 -7.71 22.04
N GLY A 87 12.24 -6.71 22.83
CA GLY A 87 12.01 -5.28 22.56
C GLY A 87 10.88 -4.65 23.38
N GLY A 88 10.21 -5.44 24.22
CA GLY A 88 9.22 -4.95 25.17
C GLY A 88 7.98 -4.29 24.53
N LEU A 89 7.24 -3.54 25.34
CA LEU A 89 6.04 -2.85 24.90
C LEU A 89 6.36 -1.70 23.94
N THR A 90 7.57 -1.12 24.04
CA THR A 90 8.02 -0.06 23.13
C THR A 90 8.15 -0.54 21.69
N ASP A 91 8.79 -1.68 21.43
CA ASP A 91 8.95 -2.19 20.06
C ASP A 91 7.64 -2.73 19.50
N ILE A 92 6.81 -3.34 20.35
CA ILE A 92 5.42 -3.71 19.98
C ILE A 92 4.62 -2.48 19.57
N TRP A 93 4.75 -1.37 20.31
CA TRP A 93 4.10 -0.11 19.95
C TRP A 93 4.64 0.44 18.62
N LEU A 94 5.94 0.41 18.39
CA LEU A 94 6.55 0.85 17.13
C LEU A 94 6.09 0.01 15.95
N ARG A 95 6.09 -1.32 16.09
CA ARG A 95 5.61 -2.27 15.08
C ARG A 95 4.14 -2.02 14.75
N ASN A 96 3.28 -1.86 15.76
CA ASN A 96 1.85 -1.60 15.54
C ASN A 96 1.59 -0.25 14.88
N ASN A 97 2.37 0.80 15.19
CA ASN A 97 2.22 2.07 14.48
C ASN A 97 2.77 2.00 13.05
N LYS A 98 3.85 1.26 12.81
CA LYS A 98 4.36 1.01 11.47
C LYS A 98 3.33 0.27 10.62
N LEU A 99 2.76 -0.82 11.14
CA LEU A 99 1.71 -1.60 10.46
C LEU A 99 0.47 -0.75 10.17
N ASN A 100 0.03 0.09 11.11
CA ASN A 100 -1.08 1.01 10.87
C ASN A 100 -0.75 2.05 9.80
N ASN A 101 0.48 2.57 9.76
CA ASN A 101 0.90 3.49 8.71
C ASN A 101 1.02 2.78 7.35
N GLU A 102 1.53 1.55 7.33
CA GLU A 102 1.59 0.72 6.12
C GLU A 102 0.20 0.35 5.61
N SER A 103 -0.75 0.02 6.50
CA SER A 103 -2.13 -0.25 6.10
C SER A 103 -2.80 1.01 5.54
N ILE A 104 -2.62 2.17 6.18
CA ILE A 104 -3.15 3.45 5.68
C ILE A 104 -2.53 3.81 4.32
N THR A 105 -1.22 3.68 4.16
CA THR A 105 -0.54 3.95 2.88
C THR A 105 -0.94 2.94 1.80
N SER A 106 -1.20 1.68 2.17
CA SER A 106 -1.78 0.67 1.27
C SER A 106 -3.19 1.06 0.80
N THR A 107 -4.05 1.52 1.70
CA THR A 107 -5.38 2.05 1.35
C THR A 107 -5.27 3.25 0.41
N TRP A 108 -4.29 4.14 0.64
CA TRP A 108 -4.04 5.29 -0.24
C TRP A 108 -3.52 4.87 -1.62
N LYS A 109 -2.66 3.84 -1.69
CA LYS A 109 -2.22 3.21 -2.95
C LYS A 109 -3.39 2.58 -3.71
N LEU A 110 -4.28 1.86 -3.03
CA LEU A 110 -5.49 1.29 -3.64
C LEU A 110 -6.40 2.37 -4.23
N TRP A 111 -6.56 3.49 -3.53
CA TRP A 111 -7.42 4.60 -3.97
C TRP A 111 -6.85 5.35 -5.18
N SER A 112 -5.53 5.50 -5.24
CA SER A 112 -4.84 6.12 -6.38
C SER A 112 -4.65 5.18 -7.58
N PHE A 113 -4.63 3.87 -7.36
CA PHE A 113 -4.49 2.86 -8.41
C PHE A 113 -5.67 2.86 -9.39
N TRP A 114 -6.91 2.82 -8.90
CA TRP A 114 -8.10 2.69 -9.76
C TRP A 114 -8.25 3.83 -10.79
N PRO A 115 -8.12 5.12 -10.42
CA PRO A 115 -8.17 6.21 -11.39
C PRO A 115 -7.07 6.10 -12.44
N VAL A 116 -5.81 5.86 -12.04
CA VAL A 116 -4.67 5.74 -12.96
C VAL A 116 -4.85 4.57 -13.92
N PHE A 117 -5.32 3.43 -13.42
CA PHE A 117 -5.61 2.25 -14.22
C PHE A 117 -6.72 2.50 -15.24
N ILE A 118 -7.80 3.16 -14.83
CA ILE A 118 -8.93 3.51 -15.70
C ILE A 118 -8.47 4.49 -16.80
N PHE A 119 -7.78 5.58 -16.43
CA PHE A 119 -7.23 6.52 -17.41
C PHE A 119 -6.24 5.87 -18.37
N GLY A 120 -5.43 4.92 -17.89
CA GLY A 120 -4.51 4.13 -18.72
C GLY A 120 -5.25 3.25 -19.74
N LEU A 121 -6.33 2.58 -19.33
CA LEU A 121 -7.14 1.77 -20.25
C LEU A 121 -7.84 2.64 -21.31
N PHE A 122 -8.47 3.75 -20.91
CA PHE A 122 -9.15 4.63 -21.86
C PHE A 122 -8.19 5.35 -22.80
N GLY A 123 -7.05 5.84 -22.30
CA GLY A 123 -6.00 6.44 -23.12
C GLY A 123 -5.35 5.44 -24.08
N GLY A 124 -5.09 4.21 -23.61
CA GLY A 124 -4.56 3.12 -24.43
C GLY A 124 -5.48 2.74 -25.59
N VAL A 125 -6.77 2.53 -25.32
CA VAL A 125 -7.77 2.17 -26.35
C VAL A 125 -7.94 3.28 -27.39
N TYR A 126 -7.89 4.56 -26.98
CA TYR A 126 -7.94 5.68 -27.92
C TYR A 126 -6.74 5.70 -28.88
N SER A 127 -5.53 5.44 -28.38
CA SER A 127 -4.32 5.41 -29.21
C SER A 127 -4.32 4.27 -30.24
N VAL A 128 -4.84 3.10 -29.87
CA VAL A 128 -4.92 1.96 -30.77
C VAL A 128 -5.94 2.24 -31.88
N ARG A 129 -7.09 2.84 -31.56
CA ARG A 129 -8.11 3.17 -32.56
C ARG A 129 -7.65 4.24 -33.55
N SER A 130 -6.87 5.24 -33.11
CA SER A 130 -6.33 6.26 -34.02
C SER A 130 -5.30 5.67 -34.98
N LEU A 131 -4.42 4.78 -34.51
CA LEU A 131 -3.44 4.08 -35.36
C LEU A 131 -4.13 3.20 -36.42
N PHE A 132 -5.16 2.44 -36.05
CA PHE A 132 -5.91 1.64 -37.03
C PHE A 132 -6.68 2.50 -38.05
N LYS A 133 -7.16 3.69 -37.65
CA LYS A 133 -7.84 4.61 -38.56
C LYS A 133 -6.87 5.24 -39.56
N GLU A 134 -5.68 5.65 -39.11
CA GLU A 134 -4.62 6.18 -39.99
C GLU A 134 -4.11 5.13 -40.97
N ILE A 135 -3.90 3.89 -40.52
CA ILE A 135 -3.48 2.78 -41.40
C ILE A 135 -4.52 2.51 -42.50
N LYS A 136 -5.81 2.59 -42.18
CA LYS A 136 -6.88 2.36 -43.16
C LYS A 136 -6.98 3.50 -44.19
N VAL A 137 -6.90 4.75 -43.74
CA VAL A 137 -6.97 5.94 -44.62
C VAL A 137 -5.77 6.00 -45.57
N ASN A 138 -4.58 5.60 -45.13
CA ASN A 138 -3.38 5.63 -45.97
C ASN A 138 -3.43 4.55 -47.09
N LYS A 139 -3.98 3.37 -46.79
CA LYS A 139 -4.19 2.31 -47.80
C LYS A 139 -5.20 2.71 -48.88
N ASP A 140 -6.35 3.26 -48.49
CA ASP A 140 -7.40 3.69 -49.43
C ASP A 140 -6.94 4.86 -50.35
N THR A 141 -5.94 5.62 -49.91
CA THR A 141 -5.40 6.77 -50.66
C THR A 141 -4.34 6.34 -51.69
N GLN A 142 -3.57 5.29 -51.41
CA GLN A 142 -2.57 4.75 -52.35
C GLN A 142 -3.24 4.00 -53.52
N GLU A 143 -4.27 3.20 -53.27
CA GLU A 143 -5.04 2.51 -54.34
C GLU A 143 -5.69 3.50 -55.31
N LYS A 144 -6.31 4.58 -54.79
CA LYS A 144 -6.95 5.60 -55.64
C LYS A 144 -5.97 6.44 -56.47
N GLN A 145 -4.71 6.54 -56.04
CA GLN A 145 -3.67 7.23 -56.82
C GLN A 145 -3.11 6.34 -57.91
N GLN A 146 -2.94 5.04 -57.66
CA GLN A 146 -2.53 4.07 -58.69
C GLN A 146 -3.60 3.90 -59.78
N ASP A 147 -4.88 3.74 -59.42
CA ASP A 147 -5.99 3.63 -60.40
C ASP A 147 -6.12 4.88 -61.28
N LYS A 148 -5.84 6.07 -60.74
CA LYS A 148 -5.87 7.32 -61.52
C LYS A 148 -4.66 7.48 -62.44
N LEU A 149 -3.51 6.92 -62.07
CA LEU A 149 -2.30 6.96 -62.89
C LEU A 149 -2.44 5.97 -64.06
N GLU A 150 -2.92 4.76 -63.77
CA GLU A 150 -3.08 3.69 -64.75
C GLU A 150 -4.16 4.03 -65.80
N ASN A 151 -5.29 4.61 -65.38
CA ASN A 151 -6.32 5.07 -66.32
C ASN A 151 -5.86 6.22 -67.23
N LYS A 152 -4.97 7.10 -66.74
CA LYS A 152 -4.38 8.17 -67.57
C LYS A 152 -3.41 7.61 -68.61
N GLU A 153 -2.61 6.63 -68.23
CA GLU A 153 -1.65 6.01 -69.15
C GLU A 153 -2.35 5.20 -70.25
N ILE A 154 -3.46 4.52 -69.91
CA ILE A 154 -4.29 3.79 -70.89
C ILE A 154 -4.97 4.75 -71.87
N THR A 155 -5.47 5.90 -71.41
CA THR A 155 -6.12 6.89 -72.29
C THR A 155 -5.13 7.59 -73.21
N GLU A 156 -3.92 7.91 -72.76
CA GLU A 156 -2.86 8.45 -73.61
C GLU A 156 -2.40 7.44 -74.68
N LYS A 157 -2.21 6.16 -74.32
CA LYS A 157 -1.87 5.12 -75.29
C LYS A 157 -2.97 4.92 -76.34
N ALA A 158 -4.23 4.93 -75.93
CA ALA A 158 -5.37 4.83 -76.85
C ALA A 158 -5.42 6.03 -77.81
N TYR A 159 -5.20 7.25 -77.30
CA TYR A 159 -5.18 8.46 -78.12
C TYR A 159 -4.05 8.43 -79.17
N ASN A 160 -2.85 8.04 -78.77
CA ASN A 160 -1.70 7.95 -79.68
C ASN A 160 -1.90 6.89 -80.77
N THR A 161 -2.48 5.73 -80.42
CA THR A 161 -2.81 4.67 -81.38
C THR A 161 -3.84 5.14 -82.41
N VAL A 162 -4.85 5.91 -81.98
CA VAL A 162 -5.85 6.49 -82.90
C VAL A 162 -5.21 7.55 -83.81
N LEU A 163 -4.27 8.34 -83.29
CA LEU A 163 -3.57 9.36 -84.07
C LEU A 163 -2.67 8.72 -85.15
N GLU A 164 -1.93 7.68 -84.81
CA GLU A 164 -1.07 6.93 -85.75
C GLU A 164 -1.89 6.30 -86.88
N ASN A 165 -2.98 5.61 -86.54
CA ASN A 165 -3.88 5.03 -87.55
C ASN A 165 -4.49 6.09 -88.48
N LYS A 166 -4.77 7.29 -87.96
CA LYS A 166 -5.30 8.40 -88.76
C LYS A 166 -4.23 8.97 -89.69
N ILE A 167 -2.98 9.11 -89.22
CA ILE A 167 -1.85 9.57 -90.03
C ILE A 167 -1.54 8.56 -91.15
N ASP A 168 -1.58 7.26 -90.86
CA ASP A 168 -1.35 6.21 -91.85
C ASP A 168 -2.46 6.14 -92.89
N SER A 169 -3.71 6.37 -92.48
CA SER A 169 -4.84 6.47 -93.42
C SER A 169 -4.72 7.67 -94.39
N LEU A 170 -4.09 8.77 -93.96
CA LEU A 170 -3.87 9.97 -94.77
C LEU A 170 -2.66 9.85 -95.71
N LYS A 171 -1.69 8.98 -95.41
CA LYS A 171 -0.54 8.67 -96.28
C LYS A 171 -0.86 7.65 -97.38
N SER A 172 -2.00 6.97 -97.28
CA SER A 172 -2.46 5.94 -98.24
C SER A 172 -3.34 6.48 -99.38
N LYS A 173 -3.47 7.80 -99.50
CA LYS A 173 -4.15 8.51 -100.60
C LYS A 173 -3.14 9.30 -101.42
#